data_AF-A0A8D5U8D1-F1
#
_entry.id   AF-A0A8D5U8D1-F1
#
_cell.length_a   1.000
_cell.length_b   1.000
_cell.length_c   1.000
_cell.angle_alpha   90.00
_cell.angle_beta   90.00
_cell.angle_gamma   90.00
#
_symmetry.space_group_name_H-M   'P 1'
#
loop_
_entity.id
_entity.type
_entity.pdbx_description
1 polymer ?
#
loop_
_entity_poly.entity_id
_entity_poly.type
_entity_poly.pdbx_seq_one_letter_code
_entity_poly.pdbx_strand_id
1 'polypeptide(L)'
;MLPICYSSLPLLVYGILTPIYTYALEGKLSNEKAFYFAWVTAPFLVAYFYVKSIMFIPLLLIFNIIAYIIVFNNKYKYIVSVLLSASILCQLIYSLIVLHITHA
;
A
#
# COMPACT_ATOMS: atom_id res chain seq x y z
N MET A 1 19.19 6.28 14.00
CA MET A 1 17.87 5.64 13.77
C MET A 1 17.42 6.05 12.38
N LEU A 2 17.12 5.11 11.47
CA LEU A 2 16.64 5.47 10.13
C LEU A 2 15.26 6.14 10.25
N PRO A 3 15.01 7.25 9.56
CA PRO A 3 13.72 7.91 9.64
C PRO A 3 12.64 7.04 9.00
N ILE A 4 11.44 7.07 9.59
CA ILE A 4 10.29 6.28 9.15
C ILE A 4 9.53 7.07 8.08
N CYS A 5 9.23 6.40 6.97
CA CYS A 5 8.37 6.92 5.92
C CYS A 5 6.91 6.72 6.34
N TYR A 6 6.26 7.78 6.84
CA TYR A 6 4.88 7.70 7.35
C TYR A 6 3.86 7.23 6.29
N SER A 7 4.10 7.49 4.99
CA SER A 7 3.26 6.99 3.90
C SER A 7 3.33 5.47 3.70
N SER A 8 4.37 4.80 4.23
CA SER A 8 4.50 3.33 4.17
C SER A 8 3.65 2.60 5.21
N LEU A 9 3.42 3.23 6.38
CA LEU A 9 2.70 2.62 7.49
C LEU A 9 1.27 2.14 7.15
N PRO A 10 0.40 2.92 6.49
CA PRO A 10 -0.94 2.43 6.14
C PRO A 10 -0.88 1.24 5.19
N LEU A 11 0.07 1.22 4.24
CA LEU A 11 0.27 0.11 3.30
C LEU A 11 0.71 -1.16 4.05
N LEU A 12 1.62 -1.04 5.01
CA LEU A 12 2.06 -2.14 5.86
C LEU A 12 0.91 -2.71 6.69
N VAL A 13 0.18 -1.85 7.40
CA VAL A 13 -0.93 -2.26 8.27
C VAL A 13 -2.01 -2.97 7.46
N TYR A 14 -2.44 -2.39 6.34
CA TYR A 14 -3.45 -3.03 5.49
C TYR A 14 -2.92 -4.30 4.84
N GLY A 15 -1.64 -4.36 4.45
CA GLY A 15 -1.02 -5.57 3.93
C GLY A 15 -1.09 -6.75 4.92
N ILE A 16 -0.77 -6.50 6.20
CA ILE A 16 -0.85 -7.52 7.27
C ILE A 16 -2.29 -7.88 7.62
N LEU A 17 -3.21 -6.90 7.62
CA LEU A 17 -4.61 -7.14 7.94
C LEU A 17 -5.37 -7.85 6.81
N THR A 18 -4.94 -7.71 5.55
CA THR A 18 -5.60 -8.32 4.40
C THR A 18 -5.87 -9.83 4.57
N PRO A 19 -4.88 -10.71 4.87
CA PRO A 19 -5.16 -12.15 5.05
C PRO A 19 -6.13 -12.44 6.21
N ILE A 20 -6.04 -11.67 7.29
CA ILE A 20 -6.92 -11.81 8.46
C ILE A 20 -8.37 -11.50 8.06
N TYR A 21 -8.57 -10.39 7.35
CA TYR A 21 -9.89 -9.98 6.88
C TYR A 21 -10.43 -10.91 5.79
N THR A 22 -9.59 -11.36 4.87
CA THR A 22 -9.98 -12.35 3.85
C THR A 22 -10.50 -13.62 4.53
N TYR A 23 -9.79 -14.17 5.51
CA TYR A 23 -10.25 -15.35 6.25
C TYR A 23 -11.54 -15.09 7.05
N ALA A 24 -11.64 -13.95 7.74
CA ALA A 24 -12.79 -13.65 8.59
C ALA A 24 -14.09 -13.38 7.81
N LEU A 25 -13.98 -12.81 6.61
CA LEU A 25 -15.10 -12.34 5.79
C LEU A 25 -15.42 -13.25 4.59
N GLU A 26 -14.66 -14.32 4.38
CA GLU A 26 -14.85 -15.27 3.29
C GLU A 26 -16.31 -15.78 3.24
N GLY A 27 -16.97 -15.63 2.09
CA GLY A 27 -18.35 -16.07 1.88
C GLY A 27 -19.42 -15.26 2.62
N LYS A 28 -19.05 -14.20 3.37
CA LYS A 28 -19.99 -13.35 4.12
C LYS A 28 -20.29 -12.01 3.44
N LEU A 29 -19.53 -11.65 2.42
CA LEU A 29 -19.65 -10.38 1.72
C LEU A 29 -20.63 -10.48 0.55
N SER A 30 -21.65 -9.62 0.55
CA SER A 30 -22.60 -9.49 -0.57
C SER A 30 -21.94 -8.96 -1.85
N ASN A 31 -20.88 -8.17 -1.71
CA ASN A 31 -20.09 -7.65 -2.83
C ASN A 31 -18.60 -7.57 -2.48
N GLU A 32 -17.90 -8.69 -2.68
CA GLU A 32 -16.46 -8.80 -2.43
C GLU A 32 -15.65 -7.79 -3.25
N LYS A 33 -16.00 -7.58 -4.52
CA LYS A 33 -15.27 -6.66 -5.39
C LYS A 33 -15.32 -5.23 -4.85
N ALA A 34 -16.49 -4.74 -4.48
CA ALA A 34 -16.63 -3.40 -3.90
C ALA A 34 -15.89 -3.26 -2.56
N PHE A 35 -15.94 -4.29 -1.72
CA PHE A 35 -15.18 -4.34 -0.48
C PHE A 35 -13.67 -4.20 -0.75
N TYR A 36 -13.11 -5.02 -1.65
CA TYR A 36 -11.69 -4.99 -1.95
C TYR A 36 -11.24 -3.71 -2.67
N PHE A 37 -12.12 -3.06 -3.44
CA PHE A 37 -11.85 -1.73 -3.97
C PHE A 37 -11.66 -0.73 -2.82
N ALA A 38 -12.63 -0.64 -1.91
CA ALA A 38 -12.53 0.24 -0.75
C ALA A 38 -11.33 -0.10 0.14
N TRP A 39 -11.07 -1.39 0.34
CA TRP A 39 -9.96 -1.92 1.14
C TRP A 39 -8.60 -1.47 0.59
N VAL A 40 -8.43 -1.51 -0.74
CA VAL A 40 -7.21 -1.06 -1.40
C VAL A 40 -7.12 0.47 -1.44
N THR A 41 -8.23 1.17 -1.70
CA THR A 41 -8.23 2.64 -1.77
C THR A 41 -7.83 3.29 -0.45
N ALA A 42 -8.29 2.77 0.69
CA ALA A 42 -8.04 3.36 2.00
C ALA A 42 -6.54 3.59 2.33
N PRO A 43 -5.65 2.58 2.27
CA PRO A 43 -4.25 2.77 2.60
C PRO A 43 -3.52 3.67 1.60
N PHE A 44 -3.88 3.63 0.30
CA PHE A 44 -3.29 4.55 -0.68
C PHE A 44 -3.73 6.00 -0.44
N LEU A 45 -5.00 6.25 -0.12
CA LEU A 45 -5.50 7.59 0.19
C LEU A 45 -4.76 8.20 1.39
N VAL A 46 -4.60 7.42 2.46
CA VAL A 46 -3.84 7.82 3.64
C VAL A 46 -2.36 8.02 3.29
N ALA A 47 -1.76 7.14 2.49
CA ALA A 47 -0.37 7.27 2.04
C ALA A 47 -0.11 8.56 1.26
N TYR A 48 -1.03 8.98 0.37
CA TYR A 48 -0.92 10.26 -0.35
C TYR A 48 -0.95 11.45 0.60
N PHE A 49 -1.77 11.40 1.65
CA PHE A 49 -1.86 12.49 2.64
C PHE A 49 -0.56 12.66 3.45
N TYR A 50 0.14 11.56 3.73
CA TYR A 50 1.41 11.57 4.47
C TYR A 50 2.65 11.69 3.57
N VAL A 51 2.47 11.85 2.26
CA VAL A 51 3.61 11.98 1.34
C VAL A 51 4.26 13.36 1.53
N LYS A 52 5.55 13.37 1.88
CA LYS A 52 6.29 14.63 2.12
C LYS A 52 7.02 15.16 0.88
N SER A 53 7.22 14.31 -0.13
CA SER A 53 7.93 14.68 -1.35
C SER A 53 7.17 14.18 -2.57
N ILE A 54 7.03 15.06 -3.57
CA ILE A 54 6.35 14.79 -4.83
C ILE A 54 6.96 13.62 -5.60
N MET A 55 8.25 13.32 -5.36
CA MET A 55 8.95 12.20 -6.00
C MET A 55 8.34 10.83 -5.67
N PHE A 56 7.63 10.69 -4.54
CA PHE A 56 6.99 9.43 -4.16
C PHE A 56 5.58 9.25 -4.77
N ILE A 57 4.98 10.31 -5.32
CA ILE A 57 3.63 10.26 -5.90
C ILE A 57 3.56 9.27 -7.07
N PRO A 58 4.49 9.26 -8.06
CA PRO A 58 4.46 8.30 -9.16
C PRO A 58 4.52 6.85 -8.68
N LEU A 59 5.34 6.57 -7.67
CA LEU A 59 5.46 5.23 -7.08
C LEU A 59 4.12 4.78 -6.48
N LEU A 60 3.51 5.61 -5.62
CA LEU A 60 2.22 5.31 -5.01
C LEU A 60 1.13 5.14 -6.08
N LEU A 61 1.15 5.94 -7.14
CA LEU A 61 0.19 5.88 -8.24
C LEU A 61 0.29 4.56 -9.01
N ILE A 62 1.49 4.12 -9.35
CA ILE A 62 1.73 2.83 -10.01
C ILE A 62 1.17 1.69 -9.17
N PHE A 63 1.51 1.64 -7.88
CA PHE A 63 1.03 0.59 -6.99
C PHE A 63 -0.49 0.63 -6.78
N ASN A 64 -1.08 1.82 -6.71
CA ASN A 64 -2.54 1.98 -6.61
C ASN A 64 -3.25 1.45 -7.87
N ILE A 65 -2.74 1.78 -9.06
CA ILE A 65 -3.27 1.26 -10.33
C ILE A 65 -3.15 -0.26 -10.39
N ILE A 66 -1.99 -0.82 -10.04
CA ILE A 66 -1.78 -2.28 -10.01
C ILE A 66 -2.79 -2.93 -9.05
N ALA A 67 -3.00 -2.35 -7.88
CA ALA A 67 -3.94 -2.87 -6.89
C ALA A 67 -5.38 -2.85 -7.43
N TYR A 68 -5.80 -1.78 -8.11
CA TYR A 68 -7.11 -1.74 -8.78
C TYR A 68 -7.25 -2.76 -9.90
N ILE A 69 -6.21 -2.98 -10.70
CA ILE A 69 -6.21 -4.04 -11.74
C ILE A 69 -6.39 -5.43 -11.10
N ILE A 70 -5.76 -5.68 -9.96
CA ILE A 70 -5.89 -6.94 -9.22
C ILE A 70 -7.33 -7.13 -8.73
N VAL A 71 -7.93 -6.10 -8.12
CA VAL A 71 -9.31 -6.14 -7.64
C VAL A 71 -10.30 -6.31 -8.80
N PHE A 72 -10.09 -5.61 -9.90
CA PHE A 72 -10.94 -5.69 -11.09
C PHE A 72 -10.98 -7.12 -11.68
N ASN A 73 -9.83 -7.79 -11.68
CA ASN A 73 -9.66 -9.16 -12.17
C ASN A 73 -9.95 -10.24 -11.10
N ASN A 74 -10.52 -9.88 -9.94
CA ASN A 74 -10.83 -10.77 -8.83
C ASN A 74 -9.62 -11.58 -8.30
N LYS A 75 -8.39 -11.08 -8.46
CA LYS A 75 -7.17 -11.79 -8.05
C LYS A 75 -6.73 -11.41 -6.63
N TYR A 76 -7.67 -11.38 -5.67
CA TYR A 76 -7.50 -10.80 -4.32
C TYR A 76 -6.29 -11.33 -3.53
N LYS A 77 -5.87 -12.58 -3.78
CA LYS A 77 -4.66 -13.17 -3.18
C LYS A 77 -3.38 -12.34 -3.38
N TYR A 78 -3.31 -11.51 -4.42
CA TYR A 78 -2.14 -10.66 -4.68
C TYR A 78 -2.21 -9.27 -4.02
N ILE A 79 -3.33 -8.90 -3.36
CA ILE A 79 -3.46 -7.62 -2.66
C ILE A 79 -2.38 -7.49 -1.58
N VAL A 80 -2.15 -8.56 -0.81
CA VAL A 80 -1.10 -8.63 0.22
C VAL A 80 0.27 -8.28 -0.38
N SER A 81 0.63 -8.95 -1.47
CA SER A 81 1.92 -8.76 -2.14
C SER A 81 2.10 -7.32 -2.63
N VAL A 82 1.04 -6.71 -3.18
CA VAL A 82 1.10 -5.34 -3.69
C VAL A 82 1.19 -4.32 -2.58
N LEU A 83 0.41 -4.45 -1.50
CA LEU A 83 0.47 -3.52 -0.38
C LEU A 83 1.82 -3.59 0.35
N LEU A 84 2.34 -4.81 0.61
CA LEU A 84 3.62 -4.99 1.28
C LEU A 84 4.80 -4.54 0.41
N SER A 85 4.80 -4.86 -0.89
CA SER A 85 5.86 -4.40 -1.81
C SER A 85 5.87 -2.88 -1.94
N ALA A 86 4.69 -2.24 -2.05
CA ALA A 86 4.56 -0.79 -2.04
C ALA A 86 5.13 -0.18 -0.74
N SER A 87 4.79 -0.77 0.41
CA SER A 87 5.30 -0.33 1.71
C SER A 87 6.82 -0.41 1.79
N ILE A 88 7.39 -1.57 1.44
CA ILE A 88 8.84 -1.82 1.51
C ILE A 88 9.59 -0.87 0.59
N LEU A 89 9.14 -0.71 -0.66
CA LEU A 89 9.79 0.17 -1.63
C LEU A 89 9.70 1.64 -1.19
N CYS A 90 8.56 2.07 -0.65
CA CYS A 90 8.39 3.43 -0.15
C CYS A 90 9.36 3.73 1.01
N GLN A 91 9.50 2.81 1.97
CA GLN A 91 10.46 2.94 3.07
C GLN A 91 11.92 2.89 2.57
N LEU A 92 12.22 2.00 1.63
CA LEU A 92 13.58 1.83 1.08
C LEU A 92 14.04 3.09 0.35
N ILE A 93 13.23 3.59 -0.60
CA ILE A 93 13.55 4.80 -1.36
C ILE A 93 13.69 6.00 -0.42
N TYR A 94 12.81 6.13 0.58
CA TYR A 94 12.91 7.19 1.58
C TYR A 94 14.21 7.11 2.37
N SER A 95 14.59 5.92 2.83
CA SER A 95 15.84 5.71 3.57
C SER A 95 17.07 6.05 2.72
N LEU A 96 17.07 5.67 1.43
CA LEU A 96 18.14 5.99 0.49
C LEU A 96 18.26 7.49 0.23
N ILE A 97 17.14 8.19 0.04
CA ILE A 97 17.12 9.65 -0.17
C ILE A 97 17.65 10.37 1.06
N VAL A 98 17.19 10.00 2.27
CA VAL A 98 17.71 10.65 3.48
C VAL A 98 19.19 10.38 3.65
N LEU A 99 19.63 9.14 3.45
CA LEU A 99 21.05 8.78 3.56
C LEU A 99 21.91 9.59 2.58
N HIS A 100 21.44 9.78 1.34
CA HIS A 100 22.11 10.62 0.35
C HIS A 100 22.18 12.08 0.82
N ILE A 101 21.07 12.68 1.28
CA ILE A 101 21.05 14.08 1.74
C ILE A 101 21.95 14.30 2.97
N THR A 102 22.06 13.32 3.88
CA THR A 102 22.85 13.47 5.11
C THR A 102 24.35 13.25 4.92
N HIS A 103 24.76 12.59 3.83
CA HIS A 103 26.15 12.18 3.61
C HIS A 103 26.75 12.67 2.27
N ALA A 104 25.98 13.37 1.44
CA ALA A 104 26.44 14.10 0.25
C ALA A 104 26.69 15.57 0.60
#